data_AF-F6KJH1-F1
#
_entry.id   AF-F6KJH1-F1
#
_cell.length_a   1.000
_cell.length_b   1.000
_cell.length_c   1.000
_cell.angle_alpha   90.00
_cell.angle_beta   90.00
_cell.angle_gamma   90.00
#
_symmetry.space_group_name_H-M   'P 1'
#
loop_
_entity.id
_entity.type
_entity.pdbx_description
1 polymer ?
#
loop_
_entity_poly.entity_id
_entity_poly.type
_entity_poly.pdbx_seq_one_letter_code
_entity_poly.pdbx_strand_id
1 'polypeptide(L)'
;IEIIWTSIPALILLTVAVPSFALLYSMDEVIDPIITLKVIGSQWYWSYEYSDNLEFSDEPLIFDSYMVQEDDLAIGQFRLLEVDNRVVVPTNSHIRVLITASDVLHSWAIPSLGLKLDACPG
;
A
#
# COMPACT_ATOMS: atom_id res chain seq x y z
N ILE A 1 -11.44 36.34 -28.27
CA ILE A 1 -10.45 35.23 -28.18
C ILE A 1 -10.17 34.88 -26.71
N GLU A 2 -10.02 35.88 -25.85
CA GLU A 2 -9.86 35.72 -24.38
C GLU A 2 -10.90 34.81 -23.72
N ILE A 3 -12.18 35.02 -24.01
CA ILE A 3 -13.27 34.19 -23.47
C ILE A 3 -13.11 32.73 -23.90
N ILE A 4 -12.76 32.47 -25.16
CA ILE A 4 -12.69 31.11 -25.71
C ILE A 4 -11.57 30.30 -25.04
N TRP A 5 -10.36 30.84 -24.95
CA TRP A 5 -9.24 30.13 -24.33
C TRP A 5 -9.35 30.08 -22.80
N THR A 6 -10.26 30.83 -22.19
CA THR A 6 -10.54 30.73 -20.76
C THR A 6 -11.62 29.68 -20.50
N SER A 7 -12.68 29.67 -21.30
CA SER A 7 -13.82 28.74 -21.14
C SER A 7 -13.51 27.31 -21.57
N ILE A 8 -12.74 27.10 -22.65
CA ILE A 8 -12.42 25.74 -23.13
C ILE A 8 -11.61 24.94 -22.10
N PRO A 9 -10.49 25.45 -21.53
CA PRO A 9 -9.76 24.73 -20.49
C PRO A 9 -10.60 24.47 -19.25
N ALA A 10 -11.47 25.41 -18.84
CA ALA A 10 -12.38 25.21 -17.71
C ALA A 10 -13.35 24.03 -17.94
N LEU A 11 -13.90 23.90 -19.15
CA LEU A 11 -14.79 22.78 -19.49
C LEU A 11 -14.05 21.44 -19.54
N ILE A 12 -12.81 21.43 -20.03
CA ILE A 12 -11.95 20.23 -20.03
C ILE A 12 -11.69 19.78 -18.59
N LEU A 13 -11.33 20.70 -17.68
CA LEU A 13 -11.12 20.40 -16.27
C LEU A 13 -12.39 19.85 -15.61
N LEU A 14 -13.55 20.45 -15.87
CA LEU A 14 -14.83 19.95 -15.33
C LEU A 14 -15.10 18.50 -15.77
N THR A 15 -14.83 18.20 -17.04
CA THR A 15 -15.04 16.86 -17.60
C THR A 15 -14.13 15.82 -16.95
N VAL A 16 -12.87 16.16 -16.65
CA VAL A 16 -11.93 15.27 -15.95
C VAL A 16 -12.23 15.17 -14.46
N ALA A 17 -12.70 16.26 -13.84
CA ALA A 17 -12.99 16.32 -12.41
C ALA A 17 -14.16 15.42 -12.00
N VAL A 18 -15.22 15.33 -12.80
CA VAL A 18 -16.41 14.52 -12.48
C VAL A 18 -16.08 13.05 -12.19
N PRO A 19 -15.42 12.28 -13.09
CA PRO A 19 -15.04 10.89 -12.79
C PRO A 19 -13.98 10.79 -11.70
N SER A 20 -13.09 11.79 -11.58
CA SER A 20 -12.06 11.81 -10.52
C SER A 20 -12.67 11.89 -9.12
N PHE A 21 -13.66 12.77 -8.91
CA PHE A 21 -14.33 12.89 -7.63
C PHE A 21 -15.21 11.68 -7.34
N ALA A 22 -15.91 11.13 -8.35
CA ALA A 22 -16.69 9.91 -8.19
C ALA A 22 -15.82 8.74 -7.69
N LEU A 23 -14.63 8.56 -8.29
CA LEU A 23 -13.67 7.54 -7.84
C LEU A 23 -13.18 7.80 -6.41
N LEU A 24 -12.77 9.04 -6.10
CA LEU A 24 -12.26 9.41 -4.78
C LEU A 24 -13.26 9.06 -3.67
N TYR A 25 -14.53 9.42 -3.83
CA TYR A 25 -15.55 9.12 -2.83
C TYR A 25 -15.89 7.64 -2.75
N SER A 26 -15.86 6.91 -3.88
CA SER A 26 -16.07 5.45 -3.85
C SER A 26 -14.95 4.69 -3.13
N MET A 27 -13.74 5.23 -3.10
CA MET A 27 -12.60 4.62 -2.40
C MET A 27 -12.62 4.85 -0.89
N ASP A 28 -13.34 5.88 -0.41
CA ASP A 28 -13.43 6.24 1.01
C ASP A 28 -14.52 5.45 1.76
N GLU A 29 -15.28 4.59 1.05
CA GLU A 29 -16.28 3.73 1.68
C GLU A 29 -15.60 2.73 2.63
N VAL A 30 -15.92 2.84 3.93
CA VAL A 30 -15.39 1.94 4.96
C VAL A 30 -16.18 0.63 4.93
N ILE A 31 -15.51 -0.42 4.46
CA ILE A 31 -16.01 -1.79 4.51
C ILE A 31 -15.34 -2.51 5.69
N ASP A 32 -16.10 -3.33 6.41
CA ASP A 32 -15.57 -4.14 7.50
C ASP A 32 -14.49 -5.10 6.97
N PRO A 33 -13.22 -4.94 7.39
CA PRO A 33 -12.14 -5.80 6.94
C PRO A 33 -12.17 -7.15 7.66
N ILE A 34 -11.73 -8.21 6.98
CA ILE A 34 -11.55 -9.53 7.61
C ILE A 34 -10.22 -9.61 8.37
N ILE A 35 -9.20 -8.89 7.89
CA ILE A 35 -7.90 -8.81 8.52
C ILE A 35 -7.33 -7.38 8.48
N THR A 36 -6.54 -7.05 9.50
CA THR A 36 -5.74 -5.84 9.63
C THR A 36 -4.26 -6.20 9.55
N LEU A 37 -3.59 -5.70 8.50
CA LEU A 37 -2.14 -5.79 8.34
C LEU A 37 -1.52 -4.45 8.71
N LYS A 38 -0.67 -4.44 9.71
CA LYS A 38 0.15 -3.27 10.02
C LYS A 38 1.51 -3.40 9.36
N VAL A 39 1.92 -2.33 8.69
CA VAL A 39 3.14 -2.21 7.91
C VAL A 39 3.99 -1.11 8.53
N ILE A 40 5.21 -1.46 8.93
CA ILE A 40 6.14 -0.55 9.58
C ILE A 40 7.37 -0.42 8.69
N GLY A 41 7.61 0.79 8.19
CA GLY A 41 8.82 1.12 7.44
C GLY A 41 9.97 1.42 8.37
N SER A 42 11.09 0.72 8.16
CA SER A 42 12.36 0.95 8.85
C SER A 42 13.45 1.18 7.82
N GLN A 43 14.60 1.69 8.22
CA GLN A 43 15.73 1.94 7.32
C GLN A 43 16.15 0.65 6.61
N TRP A 44 15.76 0.59 5.34
CA TRP A 44 16.06 -0.45 4.35
C TRP A 44 15.39 -1.82 4.57
N TYR A 45 14.28 -1.88 5.31
CA TYR A 45 13.44 -3.08 5.40
C TYR A 45 12.01 -2.74 5.83
N TRP A 46 11.13 -3.72 5.75
CA TRP A 46 9.74 -3.60 6.20
C TRP A 46 9.44 -4.62 7.28
N SER A 47 8.76 -4.20 8.34
CA SER A 47 8.19 -5.12 9.34
C SER A 47 6.67 -5.21 9.13
N TYR A 48 6.15 -6.42 9.25
CA TYR A 48 4.73 -6.70 9.10
C TYR A 48 4.18 -7.31 10.38
N GLU A 49 3.03 -6.82 10.83
CA GLU A 49 2.31 -7.28 12.01
C GLU A 49 0.87 -7.61 11.61
N TYR A 50 0.47 -8.88 11.82
CA TYR A 50 -0.93 -9.30 11.73
C TYR A 50 -1.52 -9.14 13.12
N SER A 51 -2.18 -7.99 13.34
CA SER A 51 -2.64 -7.57 14.67
C SER A 51 -3.95 -8.21 15.12
N ASP A 52 -4.70 -8.85 14.21
CA ASP A 52 -5.95 -9.49 14.57
C ASP A 52 -5.69 -10.82 15.27
N ASN A 53 -6.49 -11.12 16.29
CA ASN A 53 -6.43 -12.39 17.03
C ASN A 53 -6.63 -13.55 16.05
N LEU A 54 -5.55 -14.22 15.68
CA LEU A 54 -5.61 -15.49 14.99
C LEU A 54 -6.21 -16.50 15.98
N GLU A 55 -7.22 -17.26 15.57
CA GLU A 55 -7.84 -18.31 16.42
C GLU A 55 -6.83 -19.32 16.99
N PHE A 56 -5.60 -19.33 16.48
CA PHE A 56 -4.52 -20.27 16.79
C PHE A 56 -3.35 -19.67 17.58
N SER A 57 -3.35 -18.37 17.90
CA SER A 57 -2.28 -17.70 18.64
C SER A 57 -2.79 -16.46 19.39
N ASP A 58 -2.52 -16.39 20.70
CA ASP A 58 -2.83 -15.21 21.52
C ASP A 58 -1.87 -14.03 21.24
N GLU A 59 -0.76 -14.27 20.55
CA GLU A 59 0.23 -13.26 20.17
C GLU A 59 0.11 -12.89 18.68
N PRO A 60 0.29 -11.60 18.33
CA PRO A 60 0.29 -11.16 16.94
C PRO A 60 1.48 -11.76 16.19
N LEU A 61 1.25 -12.16 14.93
CA LEU A 61 2.32 -12.64 14.06
C LEU A 61 3.13 -11.44 13.54
N ILE A 62 4.41 -11.39 13.88
CA ILE A 62 5.33 -10.29 13.50
C ILE A 62 6.55 -10.87 12.79
N PHE A 63 6.95 -10.26 11.68
CA PHE A 63 8.21 -10.57 11.01
C PHE A 63 8.77 -9.39 10.22
N ASP A 64 10.08 -9.45 9.98
CA ASP A 64 10.80 -8.53 9.12
C ASP A 64 10.97 -9.11 7.71
N SER A 65 10.96 -8.23 6.71
CA SER A 65 11.11 -8.55 5.30
C SER A 65 12.28 -7.75 4.74
N TYR A 66 13.35 -8.47 4.42
CA TYR A 66 14.58 -7.96 3.83
C TYR A 66 14.71 -8.36 2.37
N MET A 67 15.35 -7.50 1.59
CA MET A 67 15.72 -7.83 0.21
C MET A 67 16.76 -8.95 0.19
N VAL A 68 16.51 -9.97 -0.64
CA VAL A 68 17.48 -11.05 -0.86
C VAL A 68 18.68 -10.50 -1.63
N GLN A 69 19.89 -10.79 -1.15
CA GLN A 69 21.14 -10.35 -1.78
C GLN A 69 21.40 -11.09 -3.08
N GLU A 70 22.13 -10.47 -4.01
CA GLU A 70 22.35 -11.03 -5.35
C GLU A 70 23.02 -12.42 -5.33
N ASP A 71 23.90 -12.66 -4.36
CA ASP A 71 24.60 -13.95 -4.18
C ASP A 71 23.68 -15.07 -3.66
N ASP A 72 22.57 -14.72 -3.00
CA ASP A 72 21.62 -15.65 -2.40
C ASP A 72 20.38 -15.89 -3.29
N LEU A 73 20.30 -15.24 -4.46
CA LEU A 73 19.19 -15.40 -5.38
C LEU A 73 19.19 -16.77 -6.06
N ALA A 74 18.07 -17.48 -5.97
CA ALA A 74 17.82 -18.69 -6.72
C ALA A 74 17.54 -18.40 -8.21
N ILE A 75 17.84 -19.37 -9.07
CA ILE A 75 17.57 -19.28 -10.52
C ILE A 75 16.08 -18.99 -10.75
N GLY A 76 15.78 -17.88 -11.43
CA GLY A 76 14.42 -17.45 -11.75
C GLY A 76 13.83 -16.40 -10.81
N GLN A 77 14.51 -16.06 -9.70
CA GLN A 77 14.10 -14.95 -8.83
C GLN A 77 14.48 -13.59 -9.41
N PHE A 78 13.76 -12.56 -9.00
CA PHE A 78 13.95 -11.20 -9.50
C PHE A 78 14.90 -10.40 -8.61
N ARG A 79 15.96 -9.89 -9.22
CA ARG A 79 16.93 -8.99 -8.59
C ARG A 79 16.23 -7.72 -8.09
N LEU A 80 16.55 -7.30 -6.86
CA LEU A 80 15.99 -6.12 -6.16
C LEU A 80 14.49 -6.16 -5.84
N LEU A 81 13.80 -7.27 -6.11
CA LEU A 81 12.36 -7.42 -5.86
C LEU A 81 12.05 -8.59 -4.95
N GLU A 82 12.93 -9.59 -4.89
CA GLU A 82 12.77 -10.73 -4.00
C GLU A 82 13.05 -10.36 -2.54
N VAL A 83 12.23 -10.92 -1.65
CA VAL A 83 12.36 -10.75 -0.20
C VAL A 83 12.39 -12.11 0.48
N ASP A 84 13.02 -12.16 1.66
CA ASP A 84 13.14 -13.37 2.46
C ASP A 84 11.78 -13.86 3.00
N ASN A 85 11.01 -12.96 3.60
CA ASN A 85 9.69 -13.20 4.16
C ASN A 85 8.66 -12.37 3.39
N ARG A 86 7.81 -13.05 2.62
CA ARG A 86 6.74 -12.41 1.84
C ARG A 86 5.50 -12.20 2.70
N VAL A 87 4.82 -11.08 2.49
CA VAL A 87 3.47 -10.85 3.02
C VAL A 87 2.49 -11.76 2.31
N VAL A 88 1.63 -12.42 3.09
CA VAL A 88 0.60 -13.33 2.58
C VAL A 88 -0.74 -12.84 3.10
N VAL A 89 -1.70 -12.65 2.19
CA VAL A 89 -3.04 -12.18 2.52
C VAL A 89 -4.09 -13.03 1.80
N PRO A 90 -5.31 -13.19 2.36
CA PRO A 90 -6.40 -13.89 1.68
C PRO A 90 -6.84 -13.14 0.43
N THR A 91 -7.24 -13.89 -0.59
CA THR A 91 -7.83 -13.33 -1.82
C THR A 91 -9.34 -13.13 -1.66
N ASN A 92 -9.92 -12.21 -2.43
CA ASN A 92 -11.37 -11.91 -2.45
C ASN A 92 -11.94 -11.45 -1.09
N SER A 93 -11.13 -10.77 -0.28
CA SER A 93 -11.55 -10.25 1.02
C SER A 93 -11.09 -8.80 1.21
N HIS A 94 -11.83 -8.04 2.02
CA HIS A 94 -11.43 -6.70 2.41
C HIS A 94 -10.33 -6.76 3.47
N ILE A 95 -9.21 -6.11 3.19
CA ILE A 95 -8.03 -6.06 4.07
C ILE A 95 -7.80 -4.61 4.44
N ARG A 96 -7.69 -4.33 5.74
CA ARG A 96 -7.25 -3.01 6.21
C ARG A 96 -5.73 -3.03 6.33
N VAL A 97 -5.08 -2.02 5.76
CA VAL A 97 -3.62 -1.84 5.89
C VAL A 97 -3.35 -0.57 6.70
N LEU A 98 -2.63 -0.71 7.80
CA LEU A 98 -2.20 0.41 8.64
C LEU A 98 -0.71 0.64 8.39
N ILE A 99 -0.34 1.82 7.89
CA ILE A 99 1.03 2.09 7.43
C ILE A 99 1.64 3.17 8.32
N THR A 100 2.84 2.91 8.86
CA THR A 100 3.62 3.86 9.66
C THR A 100 5.12 3.60 9.46
N ALA A 101 5.98 4.44 10.02
CA ALA A 101 7.42 4.25 10.00
C ALA A 101 8.00 4.37 11.41
N SER A 102 9.07 3.63 11.69
CA SER A 102 9.79 3.71 12.97
C SER A 102 10.89 4.77 13.00
N ASP A 103 11.34 5.25 11.83
CA ASP A 103 12.48 6.16 11.72
C ASP A 103 12.26 7.38 10.82
N VAL A 104 12.31 7.21 9.51
CA VAL A 104 12.22 8.27 8.50
C VAL A 104 11.00 8.04 7.61
N LEU A 105 10.78 8.96 6.67
CA LEU A 105 9.73 8.79 5.67
C LEU A 105 10.04 7.59 4.76
N HIS A 106 9.06 6.70 4.62
CA HIS A 106 9.03 5.65 3.59
C HIS A 106 7.73 5.74 2.79
N SER A 107 7.57 4.92 1.77
CA SER A 107 6.32 4.82 1.00
C SER A 107 6.06 3.36 0.67
N TRP A 108 4.95 2.84 1.17
CA TRP A 108 4.56 1.46 0.89
C TRP A 108 3.73 1.45 -0.40
N ALA A 109 4.28 0.82 -1.44
CA ALA A 109 3.72 0.88 -2.79
C ALA A 109 3.71 -0.50 -3.44
N ILE A 110 2.53 -0.91 -3.92
CA ILE A 110 2.32 -2.12 -4.70
C ILE A 110 1.48 -1.75 -5.93
N PRO A 111 2.11 -1.40 -7.06
CA PRO A 111 1.42 -0.87 -8.23
C PRO A 111 0.35 -1.82 -8.82
N SER A 112 0.58 -3.13 -8.76
CA SER A 112 -0.39 -4.13 -9.22
C SER A 112 -1.68 -4.17 -8.40
N LEU A 113 -1.65 -3.66 -7.16
CA LEU A 113 -2.82 -3.48 -6.31
C LEU A 113 -3.39 -2.05 -6.38
N GLY A 114 -2.75 -1.14 -7.10
CA GLY A 114 -3.12 0.27 -7.12
C GLY A 114 -2.89 0.98 -5.77
N LEU A 115 -2.05 0.43 -4.90
CA LEU A 115 -1.80 0.96 -3.56
C LEU A 115 -0.49 1.73 -3.52
N LYS A 116 -0.55 2.95 -2.98
CA LYS A 116 0.61 3.75 -2.60
C LYS A 116 0.22 4.69 -1.46
N LEU A 117 0.86 4.53 -0.31
CA LEU A 117 0.65 5.38 0.85
C LEU A 117 1.98 5.62 1.55
N ASP A 118 2.19 6.85 1.99
CA ASP A 118 3.42 7.23 2.69
C ASP A 118 3.38 6.78 4.14
N ALA A 119 4.52 6.26 4.60
CA ALA A 119 4.77 5.84 5.96
C ALA A 119 5.52 6.97 6.67
N CYS A 120 4.82 7.67 7.57
CA CYS A 120 5.38 8.78 8.33
C CYS A 120 5.66 8.34 9.78
N PRO A 121 6.82 8.71 10.36
CA PRO A 121 7.09 8.50 11.77
C PRO A 121 6.32 9.54 12.60
N GLY A 122 5.42 9.09 13.48
CA GLY A 122 4.54 9.92 14.31
C GLY A 122 3.07 9.59 14.13
#